data_AF-A0A1G3UGN1-F1
#
_entry.id   AF-A0A1G3UGN1-F1
#
_cell.length_a   1.000
_cell.length_b   1.000
_cell.length_c   1.000
_cell.angle_alpha   90.00
_cell.angle_beta   90.00
_cell.angle_gamma   90.00
#
_symmetry.space_group_name_H-M   'P 1'
#
loop_
_entity.id
_entity.type
_entity.pdbx_description
1 polymer ?
#
loop_
_entity_poly.entity_id
_entity_poly.type
_entity_poly.pdbx_seq_one_letter_code
_entity_poly.pdbx_strand_id
1 'polypeptide(L)'
;MKFLSENTILSFLIILLIVNIEYAFSQPEMPKAHVTKIKKVEKKLISDVVSISEKKEHFCNLIVPAINEVHDELELQYYDICENLTNDEYSQKISDLKKSYQVESNEELLMALKPHPISIAIAQAAIESAWGKSRFFKEANNLFGMWSINENKPRIAASLMRGEKTIWLKKYSNIKDSVRDYYKTLARSSAYKDFRELKMEIDDPLILVQKLDKYSEIGAKYTQDLSSMIKYNKLYLYDK
;
A
#
# COMPACT_ATOMS: atom_id res chain seq x y z
N MET A 1 -13.55 -29.93 -44.06
CA MET A 1 -14.66 -30.89 -44.25
C MET A 1 -14.11 -32.32 -44.20
N LYS A 2 -14.12 -32.94 -43.02
CA LYS A 2 -14.33 -34.39 -42.77
C LYS A 2 -14.17 -34.64 -41.27
N PHE A 3 -15.31 -34.93 -40.64
CA PHE A 3 -15.44 -35.52 -39.32
C PHE A 3 -14.78 -36.92 -39.32
N LEU A 4 -14.01 -37.21 -38.27
CA LEU A 4 -13.68 -38.55 -37.78
C LEU A 4 -14.00 -38.49 -36.28
N SER A 5 -15.26 -38.75 -35.92
CA SER A 5 -15.89 -40.02 -35.49
C SER A 5 -15.76 -40.25 -33.98
N GLU A 6 -16.92 -40.32 -33.32
CA GLU A 6 -17.12 -40.30 -31.86
C GLU A 6 -16.58 -41.55 -31.12
N ASN A 7 -15.93 -42.49 -31.80
CA ASN A 7 -15.47 -43.76 -31.24
C ASN A 7 -14.01 -43.80 -30.75
N THR A 8 -13.25 -42.70 -30.87
CA THR A 8 -11.87 -42.62 -30.35
C THR A 8 -11.78 -41.95 -28.97
N ILE A 9 -12.85 -41.25 -28.56
CA ILE A 9 -12.91 -40.54 -27.27
C ILE A 9 -13.45 -41.47 -26.15
N LEU A 10 -14.31 -42.44 -26.51
CA LEU A 10 -14.86 -43.41 -25.54
C LEU A 10 -13.82 -44.43 -25.04
N SER A 11 -12.79 -44.72 -25.84
CA SER A 11 -11.72 -45.67 -25.47
C SER A 11 -10.68 -45.06 -24.52
N PHE A 12 -10.48 -43.74 -24.52
CA PHE A 12 -9.61 -43.07 -23.54
C PHE A 12 -10.29 -42.81 -22.18
N LEU A 13 -11.61 -42.63 -22.16
CA LEU A 13 -12.38 -42.42 -20.93
C LEU A 13 -12.54 -43.70 -20.09
N ILE A 14 -12.61 -44.87 -20.72
CA ILE A 14 -12.71 -46.16 -20.02
C ILE A 14 -11.36 -46.59 -19.42
N ILE A 15 -10.24 -46.25 -20.07
CA ILE A 15 -8.90 -46.51 -19.53
C ILE A 15 -8.61 -45.59 -18.32
N LEU A 16 -9.07 -44.33 -18.33
CA LEU A 16 -8.92 -43.44 -17.17
C LEU A 16 -9.82 -43.86 -15.97
N LEU A 17 -10.96 -44.50 -16.22
CA LEU A 17 -11.84 -44.98 -15.15
C LEU A 17 -11.31 -46.27 -14.49
N ILE A 18 -10.74 -47.18 -15.28
CA ILE A 18 -10.18 -48.45 -14.78
C ILE A 18 -8.88 -48.19 -14.00
N VAL A 19 -8.02 -47.26 -14.46
CA VAL A 19 -6.82 -46.86 -13.70
C VAL A 19 -7.18 -46.23 -12.35
N ASN A 20 -8.31 -45.51 -12.23
CA ASN A 20 -8.76 -44.96 -10.95
C ASN A 20 -9.38 -46.01 -10.01
N ILE A 21 -10.01 -47.07 -10.54
CA ILE A 21 -10.64 -48.12 -9.72
C ILE A 21 -9.58 -49.11 -9.19
N GLU A 22 -8.54 -49.43 -9.97
CA GLU A 22 -7.40 -50.23 -9.46
C GLU A 22 -6.52 -49.45 -8.46
N TYR A 23 -6.38 -48.13 -8.62
CA TYR A 23 -5.67 -47.29 -7.64
C TYR A 23 -6.45 -47.11 -6.32
N ALA A 24 -7.78 -47.20 -6.38
CA ALA A 24 -8.65 -47.14 -5.21
C ALA A 24 -8.65 -48.44 -4.38
N PHE A 25 -8.32 -49.59 -4.98
CA PHE A 25 -8.36 -50.90 -4.30
C PHE A 25 -7.00 -51.45 -3.83
N SER A 26 -5.88 -50.78 -4.15
CA SER A 26 -4.53 -51.15 -3.67
C SER A 26 -3.88 -50.05 -2.82
N GLN A 27 -4.63 -49.46 -1.88
CA GLN A 27 -3.98 -48.76 -0.78
C GLN A 27 -3.49 -49.82 0.23
N PRO A 28 -2.17 -50.00 0.47
CA PRO A 28 -1.75 -50.55 1.75
C PRO A 28 -2.39 -49.65 2.82
N GLU A 29 -2.85 -50.21 3.95
CA GLU A 29 -3.33 -49.38 5.07
C GLU A 29 -2.29 -48.28 5.31
N MET A 30 -2.65 -47.05 4.91
CA MET A 30 -1.77 -45.91 5.10
C MET A 30 -1.51 -45.83 6.60
N PRO A 31 -0.25 -45.88 7.06
CA PRO A 31 0.03 -45.83 8.49
C PRO A 31 -0.65 -44.57 9.04
N LYS A 32 -1.54 -44.74 10.02
CA LYS A 32 -2.40 -43.68 10.60
C LYS A 32 -1.60 -42.42 11.00
N ALA A 33 -0.28 -42.55 11.17
CA ALA A 33 0.67 -41.47 11.39
C ALA A 33 0.83 -40.47 10.21
N HIS A 34 0.62 -40.86 8.95
CA HIS A 34 0.81 -39.98 7.78
C HIS A 34 -0.43 -39.12 7.45
N VAL A 35 -1.65 -39.69 7.48
CA VAL A 35 -2.90 -38.96 7.21
C VAL A 35 -3.18 -37.88 8.28
N THR A 36 -2.85 -38.17 9.54
CA THR A 36 -2.99 -37.22 10.66
C THR A 36 -2.02 -36.03 10.52
N LYS A 37 -0.82 -36.29 9.99
CA LYS A 37 0.20 -35.26 9.77
C LYS A 37 -0.20 -34.31 8.63
N ILE A 38 -0.77 -34.84 7.55
CA ILE A 38 -1.29 -34.04 6.42
C ILE A 38 -2.46 -33.15 6.87
N LYS A 39 -3.46 -33.69 7.57
CA LYS A 39 -4.58 -32.90 8.13
C LYS A 39 -4.12 -31.82 9.10
N LYS A 40 -3.07 -32.08 9.89
CA LYS A 40 -2.48 -31.08 10.81
C LYS A 40 -1.76 -29.95 10.07
N VAL A 41 -1.06 -30.26 8.98
CA VAL A 41 -0.40 -29.27 8.12
C VAL A 41 -1.45 -28.40 7.40
N GLU A 42 -2.49 -29.01 6.84
CA GLU A 42 -3.59 -28.29 6.18
C GLU A 42 -4.34 -27.37 7.15
N LYS A 43 -4.72 -27.88 8.33
CA LYS A 43 -5.36 -27.07 9.38
C LYS A 43 -4.47 -25.91 9.84
N LYS A 44 -3.16 -26.13 9.96
CA LYS A 44 -2.20 -25.07 10.31
C LYS A 44 -2.10 -24.03 9.21
N LEU A 45 -2.00 -24.44 7.95
CA LEU A 45 -1.95 -23.53 6.81
C LEU A 45 -3.22 -22.68 6.74
N ILE A 46 -4.40 -23.29 6.92
CA ILE A 46 -5.67 -22.57 6.97
C ILE A 46 -5.68 -21.58 8.14
N SER A 47 -5.28 -21.99 9.34
CA SER A 47 -5.22 -21.08 10.49
C SER A 47 -4.21 -19.94 10.30
N ASP A 48 -3.08 -20.21 9.65
CA ASP A 48 -2.05 -19.21 9.37
C ASP A 48 -2.56 -18.20 8.33
N VAL A 49 -3.24 -18.66 7.27
CA VAL A 49 -3.88 -17.80 6.26
C VAL A 49 -4.99 -16.94 6.87
N VAL A 50 -5.87 -17.52 7.67
CA VAL A 50 -6.94 -16.79 8.38
C VAL A 50 -6.30 -15.73 9.28
N SER A 51 -5.27 -16.10 10.06
CA SER A 51 -4.57 -15.15 10.93
C SER A 51 -3.86 -14.03 10.16
N ILE A 52 -3.31 -14.30 8.97
CA ILE A 52 -2.72 -13.25 8.12
C ILE A 52 -3.80 -12.30 7.62
N SER A 53 -4.96 -12.82 7.21
CA SER A 53 -6.11 -12.02 6.78
C SER A 53 -6.61 -11.13 7.92
N GLU A 54 -6.83 -11.68 9.10
CA GLU A 54 -7.27 -10.94 10.29
C GLU A 54 -6.28 -9.84 10.69
N LYS A 55 -4.97 -10.09 10.59
CA LYS A 55 -3.94 -9.07 10.87
C LYS A 55 -3.98 -7.92 9.87
N LYS A 56 -4.21 -8.21 8.58
CA LYS A 56 -4.34 -7.19 7.54
C LYS A 56 -5.62 -6.38 7.72
N GLU A 57 -6.72 -7.05 8.05
CA GLU A 57 -8.00 -6.40 8.33
C GLU A 57 -7.88 -5.47 9.54
N HIS A 58 -7.30 -5.96 10.65
CA HIS A 58 -7.05 -5.14 11.82
C HIS A 58 -6.18 -3.91 11.50
N PHE A 59 -5.13 -4.08 10.69
CA PHE A 59 -4.32 -2.96 10.21
C PHE A 59 -5.17 -1.95 9.43
N CYS A 60 -5.96 -2.39 8.45
CA CYS A 60 -6.82 -1.51 7.68
C CYS A 60 -7.83 -0.77 8.55
N ASN A 61 -8.46 -1.44 9.53
CA ASN A 61 -9.42 -0.83 10.46
C ASN A 61 -8.79 0.30 11.29
N LEU A 62 -7.48 0.24 11.56
CA LEU A 62 -6.77 1.29 12.28
C LEU A 62 -6.39 2.47 11.39
N ILE A 63 -5.93 2.22 10.17
CA ILE A 63 -5.28 3.26 9.34
C ILE A 63 -6.21 3.87 8.29
N VAL A 64 -7.15 3.12 7.72
CA VAL A 64 -8.00 3.60 6.63
C VAL A 64 -8.87 4.78 7.07
N PRO A 65 -9.54 4.77 8.24
CA PRO A 65 -10.32 5.93 8.66
C PRO A 65 -9.46 7.21 8.79
N ALA A 66 -8.24 7.07 9.30
CA ALA A 66 -7.30 8.19 9.44
C ALA A 66 -6.77 8.67 8.07
N ILE A 67 -6.56 7.77 7.11
CA ILE A 67 -6.17 8.14 5.75
C ILE A 67 -7.31 8.86 5.03
N ASN A 68 -8.54 8.33 5.12
CA ASN A 68 -9.71 8.95 4.50
C ASN A 68 -9.94 10.36 5.05
N GLU A 69 -9.94 10.53 6.39
CA GLU A 69 -10.17 11.85 6.98
C GLU A 69 -9.13 12.88 6.50
N VAL A 70 -7.85 12.51 6.45
CA VAL A 70 -6.80 13.41 5.94
C VAL A 70 -6.90 13.62 4.44
N HIS A 71 -7.26 12.59 3.67
CA HIS A 71 -7.49 12.71 2.23
C HIS A 71 -8.61 13.71 1.95
N ASP A 72 -9.75 13.56 2.60
CA ASP A 72 -10.91 14.43 2.44
C ASP A 72 -10.60 15.87 2.85
N GLU A 73 -9.84 16.08 3.94
CA GLU A 73 -9.33 17.40 4.32
C GLU A 73 -8.49 18.05 3.21
N LEU A 74 -7.59 17.28 2.58
CA LEU A 74 -6.71 17.77 1.51
C LEU A 74 -7.48 18.00 0.21
N GLU A 75 -8.45 17.14 -0.10
CA GLU A 75 -9.30 17.27 -1.28
C GLU A 75 -10.18 18.51 -1.19
N LEU A 76 -10.82 18.74 -0.03
CA LEU A 76 -11.57 19.97 0.23
C LEU A 76 -10.68 21.21 0.10
N GLN A 77 -9.45 21.17 0.64
CA GLN A 77 -8.49 22.26 0.48
C GLN A 77 -8.12 22.48 -1.00
N TYR A 78 -7.94 21.41 -1.77
CA TYR A 78 -7.61 21.50 -3.19
C TYR A 78 -8.73 22.19 -3.97
N TYR A 79 -9.99 21.76 -3.82
CA TYR A 79 -11.13 22.35 -4.53
C TYR A 79 -11.39 23.80 -4.10
N ASP A 80 -11.33 24.07 -2.80
CA ASP A 80 -11.47 25.43 -2.24
C ASP A 80 -10.46 26.41 -2.85
N ILE A 81 -9.19 26.00 -2.99
CA ILE A 81 -8.16 26.82 -3.62
C ILE A 81 -8.34 26.92 -5.13
N CYS A 82 -8.72 25.83 -5.81
CA CYS A 82 -9.03 25.83 -7.24
C CYS A 82 -10.10 26.88 -7.60
N GLU A 83 -11.19 26.92 -6.85
CA GLU A 83 -12.31 27.85 -7.09
C GLU A 83 -11.95 29.31 -6.78
N ASN A 84 -10.99 29.54 -5.88
CA ASN A 84 -10.65 30.87 -5.38
C ASN A 84 -9.29 31.40 -5.85
N LEU A 85 -8.67 30.80 -6.88
CA LEU A 85 -7.35 31.23 -7.39
C LEU A 85 -7.30 32.70 -7.81
N THR A 86 -8.42 33.26 -8.28
CA THR A 86 -8.54 34.66 -8.71
C THR A 86 -9.32 35.52 -7.72
N ASN A 87 -9.69 34.98 -6.56
CA ASN A 87 -10.39 35.72 -5.52
C ASN A 87 -9.38 36.46 -4.64
N ASP A 88 -9.46 37.80 -4.63
CA ASP A 88 -8.55 38.65 -3.87
C ASP A 88 -8.58 38.36 -2.35
N GLU A 89 -9.71 37.90 -1.81
CA GLU A 89 -9.84 37.51 -0.40
C GLU A 89 -8.95 36.30 -0.04
N TYR A 90 -8.61 35.47 -1.04
CA TYR A 90 -7.76 34.29 -0.88
C TYR A 90 -6.28 34.56 -1.12
N SER A 91 -5.91 35.76 -1.57
CA SER A 91 -4.54 36.12 -1.93
C SER A 91 -3.51 35.79 -0.85
N GLN A 92 -3.80 36.14 0.41
CA GLN A 92 -2.91 35.85 1.54
C GLN A 92 -2.84 34.35 1.84
N LYS A 93 -3.98 33.65 1.85
CA LYS A 93 -4.06 32.18 2.07
C LYS A 93 -3.26 31.43 1.01
N ILE A 94 -3.39 31.79 -0.27
CA ILE A 94 -2.66 31.22 -1.39
C ILE A 94 -1.16 31.49 -1.23
N SER A 95 -0.76 32.71 -0.85
CA SER A 95 0.64 33.07 -0.61
C SER A 95 1.27 32.24 0.53
N ASP A 96 0.54 32.06 1.63
CA ASP A 96 0.98 31.24 2.75
C ASP A 96 1.09 29.75 2.38
N LEU A 97 0.15 29.24 1.58
CA LEU A 97 0.19 27.89 1.06
C LEU A 97 1.39 27.68 0.13
N LYS A 98 1.64 28.59 -0.81
CA LYS A 98 2.82 28.57 -1.69
C LYS A 98 4.11 28.48 -0.89
N LYS A 99 4.25 29.29 0.16
CA LYS A 99 5.40 29.25 1.08
C LYS A 99 5.49 27.92 1.84
N SER A 100 4.36 27.39 2.33
CA SER A 100 4.29 26.12 3.06
C SER A 100 4.67 24.91 2.21
N TYR A 101 4.26 24.93 0.93
CA TYR A 101 4.54 23.88 -0.05
C TYR A 101 5.81 24.12 -0.88
N GLN A 102 6.45 25.29 -0.74
CA GLN A 102 7.69 25.68 -1.44
C GLN A 102 7.53 25.68 -2.96
N VAL A 103 6.48 26.33 -3.42
CA VAL A 103 6.12 26.48 -4.84
C VAL A 103 5.85 27.94 -5.15
N GLU A 104 6.04 28.34 -6.40
CA GLU A 104 5.97 29.76 -6.78
C GLU A 104 4.69 30.06 -7.59
N SER A 105 4.24 29.13 -8.43
CA SER A 105 3.08 29.32 -9.30
C SER A 105 1.78 28.76 -8.68
N ASN A 106 0.63 29.24 -9.16
CA ASN A 106 -0.67 28.68 -8.78
C ASN A 106 -0.82 27.23 -9.28
N GLU A 107 -0.28 26.94 -10.46
CA GLU A 107 -0.28 25.60 -11.05
C GLU A 107 0.50 24.60 -10.19
N GLU A 108 1.72 24.96 -9.77
CA GLU A 108 2.52 24.13 -8.85
C GLU A 108 1.85 23.96 -7.49
N LEU A 109 1.14 24.98 -7.01
CA LEU A 109 0.34 24.86 -5.79
C LEU A 109 -0.79 23.85 -5.95
N LEU A 110 -1.56 23.90 -7.03
CA LEU A 110 -2.63 22.93 -7.28
C LEU A 110 -2.08 21.49 -7.38
N MET A 111 -0.96 21.30 -8.09
CA MET A 111 -0.25 20.02 -8.16
C MET A 111 0.23 19.54 -6.77
N ALA A 112 0.67 20.44 -5.90
CA ALA A 112 1.04 20.11 -4.53
C ALA A 112 -0.17 19.71 -3.68
N LEU A 113 -1.28 20.44 -3.81
CA LEU A 113 -2.48 20.28 -2.99
C LEU A 113 -3.31 19.05 -3.35
N LYS A 114 -3.48 18.71 -4.63
CA LYS A 114 -4.32 17.58 -5.05
C LYS A 114 -3.84 16.30 -4.37
N PRO A 115 -4.61 15.65 -3.49
CA PRO A 115 -4.18 14.38 -2.92
C PRO A 115 -4.12 13.30 -4.00
N HIS A 116 -3.26 12.30 -3.81
CA HIS A 116 -3.25 11.12 -4.67
C HIS A 116 -4.23 10.06 -4.13
N PRO A 117 -4.64 9.06 -4.93
CA PRO A 117 -5.56 8.01 -4.50
C PRO A 117 -5.16 7.34 -3.17
N ILE A 118 -6.15 7.07 -2.34
CA ILE A 118 -6.02 6.52 -0.99
C ILE A 118 -5.32 5.15 -1.02
N SER A 119 -5.57 4.34 -2.05
CA SER A 119 -4.96 3.03 -2.23
C SER A 119 -3.43 3.06 -2.24
N ILE A 120 -2.82 4.13 -2.77
CA ILE A 120 -1.36 4.33 -2.74
C ILE A 120 -0.89 4.55 -1.30
N ALA A 121 -1.57 5.41 -0.53
CA ALA A 121 -1.23 5.67 0.86
C ALA A 121 -1.35 4.41 1.72
N ILE A 122 -2.42 3.63 1.53
CA ILE A 122 -2.62 2.35 2.23
C ILE A 122 -1.49 1.36 1.87
N ALA A 123 -1.14 1.26 0.59
CA ALA A 123 -0.08 0.35 0.12
C ALA A 123 1.28 0.72 0.71
N GLN A 124 1.65 2.01 0.68
CA GLN A 124 2.89 2.49 1.29
C GLN A 124 2.87 2.27 2.80
N ALA A 125 1.80 2.64 3.50
CA ALA A 125 1.69 2.38 4.93
C ALA A 125 1.84 0.89 5.27
N ALA A 126 1.25 -0.02 4.48
CA ALA A 126 1.37 -1.46 4.66
C ALA A 126 2.82 -1.95 4.48
N ILE A 127 3.52 -1.48 3.45
CA ILE A 127 4.92 -1.83 3.19
C ILE A 127 5.82 -1.27 4.30
N GLU A 128 5.76 0.04 4.54
CA GLU A 128 6.69 0.75 5.44
C GLU A 128 6.50 0.34 6.92
N SER A 129 5.26 0.03 7.33
CA SER A 129 4.98 -0.41 8.71
C SER A 129 4.99 -1.93 8.89
N ALA A 130 5.26 -2.69 7.82
CA ALA A 130 5.09 -4.14 7.78
C ALA A 130 3.71 -4.59 8.30
N TRP A 131 2.64 -3.99 7.77
CA TRP A 131 1.25 -4.19 8.19
C TRP A 131 1.05 -3.90 9.70
N GLY A 132 1.59 -2.78 10.17
CA GLY A 132 1.49 -2.32 11.56
C GLY A 132 2.33 -3.12 12.57
N LYS A 133 3.21 -4.01 12.12
CA LYS A 133 4.09 -4.79 13.02
C LYS A 133 5.29 -3.97 13.50
N SER A 134 5.71 -2.98 12.72
CA SER A 134 6.85 -2.12 13.00
C SER A 134 6.75 -1.46 14.38
N ARG A 135 7.88 -1.43 15.09
CA ARG A 135 8.03 -0.70 16.36
C ARG A 135 7.68 0.78 16.19
N PHE A 136 8.08 1.40 15.08
CA PHE A 136 7.84 2.83 14.85
C PHE A 136 6.36 3.14 14.62
N PHE A 137 5.61 2.21 14.05
CA PHE A 137 4.15 2.33 14.00
C PHE A 137 3.56 2.26 15.42
N LYS A 138 3.90 1.21 16.18
CA LYS A 138 3.32 0.94 17.51
C LYS A 138 3.67 1.98 18.58
N GLU A 139 4.91 2.44 18.63
CA GLU A 139 5.41 3.33 19.70
C GLU A 139 5.43 4.81 19.32
N ALA A 140 5.35 5.10 18.02
CA ALA A 140 5.56 6.43 17.48
C ALA A 140 4.53 6.88 16.44
N ASN A 141 3.49 6.07 16.17
CA ASN A 141 2.47 6.33 15.15
C ASN A 141 3.07 6.67 13.77
N ASN A 142 4.29 6.21 13.47
CA ASN A 142 5.00 6.55 12.25
C ASN A 142 4.75 5.45 11.21
N LEU A 143 3.73 5.66 10.39
CA LEU A 143 3.27 4.68 9.39
C LEU A 143 4.27 4.50 8.25
N PHE A 144 4.96 5.58 7.89
CA PHE A 144 5.70 5.71 6.63
C PHE A 144 7.22 5.73 6.81
N GLY A 145 7.70 5.44 8.03
CA GLY A 145 9.14 5.41 8.32
C GLY A 145 9.81 6.79 8.26
N MET A 146 9.08 7.87 8.51
CA MET A 146 9.57 9.25 8.32
C MET A 146 10.75 9.59 9.24
N TRP A 147 11.86 10.03 8.67
CA TRP A 147 13.06 10.41 9.41
C TRP A 147 12.88 11.74 10.14
N SER A 148 13.46 11.85 11.33
CA SER A 148 13.51 13.07 12.12
C SER A 148 14.90 13.68 12.07
N ILE A 149 15.01 14.82 11.40
CA ILE A 149 16.24 15.64 11.37
C ILE A 149 16.28 16.70 12.48
N ASN A 150 15.14 16.99 13.11
CA ASN A 150 15.02 18.02 14.14
C ASN A 150 15.01 17.37 15.52
N GLU A 151 16.05 17.64 16.31
CA GLU A 151 16.20 17.09 17.65
C GLU A 151 15.24 17.64 18.71
N ASN A 152 14.66 18.82 18.45
CA ASN A 152 13.71 19.46 19.34
C ASN A 152 12.27 18.98 19.13
N LYS A 153 12.05 18.00 18.23
CA LYS A 153 10.74 17.40 17.97
C LYS A 153 10.69 15.97 18.52
N PRO A 154 9.50 15.48 18.93
CA PRO A 154 9.34 14.10 19.37
C PRO A 154 9.90 13.12 18.34
N ARG A 155 10.79 12.24 18.78
CA ARG A 155 11.48 11.27 17.94
C ARG A 155 11.80 9.99 18.70
N ILE A 156 12.00 8.91 17.97
CA ILE A 156 12.41 7.60 18.49
C ILE A 156 13.65 7.13 17.74
N ALA A 157 14.62 6.56 18.46
CA ALA A 157 15.84 6.04 17.86
C ALA A 157 15.56 4.72 17.13
N ALA A 158 16.13 4.55 15.95
CA ALA A 158 16.24 3.25 15.34
C ALA A 158 17.20 2.38 16.14
N SER A 159 16.88 1.09 16.26
CA SER A 159 17.78 0.11 16.90
C SER A 159 19.06 -0.11 16.10
N LEU A 160 19.05 0.22 14.81
CA LEU A 160 20.20 0.12 13.91
C LEU A 160 20.84 1.50 13.72
N MET A 161 22.17 1.53 13.76
CA MET A 161 22.97 2.71 13.43
C MET A 161 23.32 2.72 11.95
N ARG A 162 23.46 3.91 11.34
CA ARG A 162 24.04 4.08 10.00
C ARG A 162 25.49 4.50 10.16
N GLY A 163 26.40 3.52 10.11
CA GLY A 163 27.77 3.71 10.60
C GLY A 163 27.75 4.03 12.10
N GLU A 164 28.34 5.15 12.51
CA GLU A 164 28.38 5.60 13.91
C GLU A 164 27.19 6.50 14.30
N LYS A 165 26.28 6.81 13.37
CA LYS A 165 25.18 7.74 13.63
C LYS A 165 23.89 7.01 13.95
N THR A 166 23.22 7.44 15.03
CA THR A 166 21.86 7.01 15.35
C THR A 166 20.90 7.59 14.33
N ILE A 167 20.09 6.75 13.69
CA ILE A 167 18.96 7.21 12.87
C ILE A 167 17.80 7.53 13.81
N TRP A 168 17.19 8.70 13.63
CA TRP A 168 16.01 9.10 14.37
C TRP A 168 14.80 9.13 13.45
N LEU A 169 13.68 8.58 13.92
CA LEU A 169 12.40 8.64 13.24
C LEU A 169 11.45 9.57 13.99
N LYS A 170 10.56 10.24 13.25
CA LYS A 170 9.53 11.11 13.82
C LYS A 170 8.59 10.30 14.70
N LYS A 171 8.14 10.93 15.80
CA LYS A 171 7.06 10.42 16.65
C LYS A 171 5.87 11.37 16.56
N TYR A 172 4.71 10.80 16.25
CA TYR A 172 3.47 11.54 16.07
C TYR A 172 2.52 11.32 17.23
N SER A 173 1.68 12.32 17.50
CA SER A 173 0.67 12.22 18.55
C SER A 173 -0.41 11.20 18.20
N ASN A 174 -0.74 11.08 16.92
CA ASN A 174 -1.74 10.17 16.38
C ASN A 174 -1.40 9.78 14.93
N ILE A 175 -2.16 8.83 14.36
CA ILE A 175 -1.96 8.33 12.99
C ILE A 175 -2.19 9.43 11.94
N LYS A 176 -3.20 10.30 12.11
CA LYS A 176 -3.52 11.38 11.15
C LYS A 176 -2.35 12.34 10.97
N ASP A 177 -1.65 12.69 12.04
CA ASP A 177 -0.46 13.54 11.95
C ASP A 177 0.65 12.90 11.09
N SER A 178 0.82 11.58 11.17
CA SER A 178 1.76 10.84 10.31
C SER A 178 1.30 10.84 8.86
N VAL A 179 -0.01 10.72 8.61
CA VAL A 179 -0.58 10.76 7.25
C VAL A 179 -0.43 12.16 6.64
N ARG A 180 -0.70 13.23 7.40
CA ARG A 180 -0.49 14.63 6.94
C ARG A 180 0.96 14.91 6.59
N ASP A 181 1.91 14.48 7.43
CA ASP A 181 3.35 14.68 7.15
C ASP A 181 3.82 13.88 5.93
N TYR A 182 3.27 12.67 5.73
CA TYR A 182 3.51 11.87 4.53
C TYR A 182 3.02 12.57 3.26
N TYR A 183 1.74 12.98 3.19
CA TYR A 183 1.21 13.70 2.03
C TYR A 183 2.00 15.00 1.77
N LYS A 184 2.30 15.76 2.83
CA LYS A 184 3.09 16.99 2.72
C LYS A 184 4.51 16.74 2.19
N THR A 185 5.10 15.59 2.49
CA THR A 185 6.44 15.23 1.98
C THR A 185 6.40 14.98 0.48
N LEU A 186 5.40 14.22 -0.01
CA LEU A 186 5.21 14.00 -1.45
C LEU A 186 4.83 15.30 -2.18
N ALA A 187 4.08 16.18 -1.52
CA ALA A 187 3.67 17.47 -2.05
C ALA A 187 4.85 18.44 -2.23
N ARG A 188 5.88 18.36 -1.39
CA ARG A 188 7.00 19.33 -1.37
C ARG A 188 8.25 18.88 -2.09
N SER A 189 8.64 17.61 -1.97
CA SER A 189 9.95 17.19 -2.45
C SER A 189 10.03 17.27 -3.98
N SER A 190 11.12 17.83 -4.50
CA SER A 190 11.37 17.90 -5.94
C SER A 190 11.49 16.51 -6.58
N ALA A 191 11.85 15.48 -5.81
CA ALA A 191 11.93 14.10 -6.26
C ALA A 191 10.59 13.53 -6.75
N TYR A 192 9.46 14.16 -6.38
CA TYR A 192 8.12 13.71 -6.76
C TYR A 192 7.40 14.70 -7.69
N LYS A 193 8.14 15.58 -8.37
CA LYS A 193 7.55 16.54 -9.32
C LYS A 193 6.73 15.81 -10.41
N ASP A 194 7.32 14.85 -11.10
CA ASP A 194 6.64 14.04 -12.12
C ASP A 194 5.38 13.33 -11.58
N PHE A 195 5.43 12.86 -10.33
CA PHE A 195 4.28 12.22 -9.69
C PHE A 195 3.14 13.23 -9.47
N ARG A 196 3.48 14.47 -9.07
CA ARG A 196 2.50 15.53 -8.87
C ARG A 196 1.90 16.06 -10.17
N GLU A 197 2.68 16.12 -11.24
CA GLU A 197 2.19 16.45 -12.57
C GLU A 197 1.23 15.36 -13.07
N LEU A 198 1.66 14.09 -13.03
CA LEU A 198 0.89 12.98 -13.57
C LEU A 198 -0.47 12.78 -12.88
N LYS A 199 -0.55 12.98 -11.55
CA LYS A 199 -1.82 12.85 -10.81
C LYS A 199 -2.84 13.95 -11.15
N MET A 200 -2.45 15.02 -11.84
CA MET A 200 -3.42 15.99 -12.34
C MET A 200 -4.21 15.46 -13.54
N GLU A 201 -3.61 14.54 -14.30
CA GLU A 201 -4.16 14.02 -15.54
C GLU A 201 -4.85 12.66 -15.35
N ILE A 202 -4.33 11.84 -14.43
CA ILE A 202 -4.71 10.44 -14.27
C ILE A 202 -4.85 10.10 -12.79
N ASP A 203 -5.97 9.49 -12.42
CA ASP A 203 -6.21 9.00 -11.05
C ASP A 203 -5.97 7.48 -10.90
N ASP A 204 -5.50 6.78 -11.93
CA ASP A 204 -5.15 5.35 -11.85
C ASP A 204 -3.92 5.12 -10.94
N PRO A 205 -4.08 4.50 -9.77
CA PRO A 205 -3.01 4.34 -8.81
C PRO A 205 -1.85 3.48 -9.34
N LEU A 206 -2.10 2.55 -10.27
CA LEU A 206 -1.09 1.65 -10.81
C LEU A 206 -0.14 2.34 -11.78
N ILE A 207 -0.63 3.38 -12.46
CA ILE A 207 0.17 4.26 -13.31
C ILE A 207 0.95 5.23 -12.42
N LEU A 208 0.28 5.85 -11.45
CA LEU A 208 0.88 6.83 -10.56
C LEU A 208 2.07 6.30 -9.75
N VAL A 209 1.97 5.08 -9.19
CA VAL A 209 3.06 4.51 -8.37
C VAL A 209 4.36 4.29 -9.15
N GLN A 210 4.35 4.29 -10.49
CA GLN A 210 5.57 4.21 -11.29
C GLN A 210 6.47 5.45 -11.13
N LYS A 211 5.92 6.58 -10.66
CA LYS A 211 6.65 7.82 -10.39
C LYS A 211 7.15 7.94 -8.94
N LEU A 212 7.11 6.85 -8.16
CA LEU A 212 7.54 6.80 -6.75
C LEU A 212 8.85 6.02 -6.54
N ASP A 213 9.67 5.83 -7.57
CA ASP A 213 10.94 5.09 -7.48
C ASP A 213 11.92 5.75 -6.50
N LYS A 214 11.87 7.08 -6.34
CA LYS A 214 12.72 7.83 -5.40
C LYS A 214 12.32 7.71 -3.94
N TYR A 215 11.20 7.05 -3.63
CA TYR A 215 10.77 6.85 -2.25
C TYR A 215 11.62 5.83 -1.51
N SER A 216 12.21 4.87 -2.23
CA SER A 216 13.01 3.79 -1.64
C SER A 216 14.35 3.62 -2.38
N GLU A 217 15.39 3.24 -1.65
CA GLU A 217 16.72 2.98 -2.22
C GLU A 217 16.71 1.83 -3.24
N ILE A 218 15.71 0.94 -3.21
CA ILE A 218 15.55 -0.16 -4.18
C ILE A 218 14.89 0.29 -5.50
N GLY A 219 14.52 1.56 -5.63
CA GLY A 219 14.11 2.17 -6.91
C GLY A 219 12.89 1.50 -7.54
N ALA A 220 12.98 1.16 -8.83
CA ALA A 220 11.90 0.56 -9.61
C ALA A 220 11.34 -0.75 -9.00
N LYS A 221 12.12 -1.48 -8.21
CA LYS A 221 11.61 -2.66 -7.49
C LYS A 221 10.51 -2.27 -6.50
N TYR A 222 10.65 -1.11 -5.85
CA TYR A 222 9.65 -0.58 -4.92
C TYR A 222 8.31 -0.30 -5.61
N THR A 223 8.33 0.30 -6.80
CA THR A 223 7.10 0.61 -7.55
C THR A 223 6.37 -0.65 -8.02
N GLN A 224 7.12 -1.72 -8.35
CA GLN A 224 6.56 -3.04 -8.62
C GLN A 224 5.91 -3.67 -7.39
N ASP A 225 6.55 -3.54 -6.23
CA ASP A 225 6.02 -4.05 -4.97
C ASP A 225 4.75 -3.27 -4.56
N LEU A 226 4.71 -1.95 -4.77
CA LEU A 226 3.49 -1.14 -4.60
C LEU A 226 2.36 -1.57 -5.53
N SER A 227 2.65 -1.71 -6.83
CA SER A 227 1.66 -2.16 -7.81
C SER A 227 1.07 -3.52 -7.43
N SER A 228 1.93 -4.42 -6.95
CA SER A 228 1.53 -5.75 -6.48
C SER A 228 0.71 -5.67 -5.20
N MET A 229 1.09 -4.80 -4.26
CA MET A 229 0.37 -4.56 -3.01
C MET A 229 -1.06 -4.08 -3.28
N ILE A 230 -1.22 -3.11 -4.18
CA ILE A 230 -2.51 -2.54 -4.57
C ILE A 230 -3.38 -3.61 -5.26
N LYS A 231 -2.84 -4.32 -6.25
CA LYS A 231 -3.59 -5.33 -7.01
C LYS A 231 -3.99 -6.53 -6.16
N TYR A 232 -3.03 -7.13 -5.46
CA TYR A 232 -3.26 -8.37 -4.71
C TYR A 232 -4.27 -8.18 -3.57
N ASN A 233 -4.17 -7.06 -2.84
CA ASN A 233 -5.08 -6.76 -1.74
C ASN A 233 -6.31 -5.96 -2.17
N LYS A 234 -6.50 -5.73 -3.48
CA LYS A 234 -7.61 -4.97 -4.07
C LYS A 234 -7.79 -3.58 -3.43
N LEU A 235 -6.68 -2.90 -3.14
CA LEU A 235 -6.72 -1.61 -2.43
C LEU A 235 -7.37 -0.51 -3.27
N TYR A 236 -7.42 -0.66 -4.59
CA TYR A 236 -8.16 0.24 -5.49
C TYR A 236 -9.66 0.33 -5.18
N LEU A 237 -10.21 -0.59 -4.37
CA LEU A 237 -11.60 -0.49 -3.90
C LEU A 237 -11.81 0.61 -2.85
N TYR A 238 -10.74 1.14 -2.24
CA TYR A 238 -10.79 2.27 -1.31
C TYR A 238 -10.77 3.63 -2.03
N ASP A 239 -10.56 3.66 -3.34
CA ASP A 239 -10.55 4.90 -4.14
C ASP A 239 -11.96 5.29 -4.65
N LYS A 240 -13.02 4.71 -4.08
CA LYS A 240 -14.41 4.86 -4.54
C LYS A 240 -15.27 5.69 -3.60
#